data_AF-A0A5J6UJD7-F1
#
_entry.id   AF-A0A5J6UJD7-F1
#
_cell.length_a   1.000
_cell.length_b   1.000
_cell.length_c   1.000
_cell.angle_alpha   90.00
_cell.angle_beta   90.00
_cell.angle_gamma   90.00
#
_symmetry.space_group_name_H-M   'P 1'
#
loop_
_entity.id
_entity.type
_entity.pdbx_description
1 polymer ?
#
loop_
_entity_poly.entity_id
_entity_poly.type
_entity_poly.pdbx_seq_one_letter_code
_entity_poly.pdbx_strand_id
1 'polypeptide(L)' 'MWVTADGRIRQELLPNGRYEEARDGRERAYTGRYTVTGDHIDYFDDLGFTATGDVRDGVLYHEHLVLYRED' A
#
# COMPACT_ATOMS: atom_id res chain seq x y z
N MET A 1 -7.43 -1.35 5.28
CA MET A 1 -6.01 -0.98 5.44
C MET A 1 -5.17 -2.25 5.51
N TRP A 2 -3.89 -2.18 5.17
CA TRP A 2 -2.93 -3.27 5.39
C TRP A 2 -1.76 -2.79 6.24
N VAL A 3 -1.21 -3.67 7.08
CA VAL A 3 -0.11 -3.37 8.00
C VAL A 3 0.96 -4.47 7.97
N THR A 4 2.24 -4.12 8.06
CA THR A 4 3.31 -5.12 8.23
C THR A 4 3.17 -5.85 9.57
N ALA A 5 3.70 -7.06 9.68
CA ALA A 5 3.62 -7.88 10.91
C ALA A 5 4.19 -7.17 12.15
N ASP A 6 5.14 -6.26 11.98
CA ASP A 6 5.76 -5.47 13.03
C ASP A 6 5.07 -4.12 13.30
N GLY A 7 3.97 -3.81 12.59
CA GLY A 7 3.20 -2.59 12.77
C GLY A 7 3.86 -1.31 12.26
N ARG A 8 5.03 -1.40 11.61
CA ARG A 8 5.85 -0.24 11.23
C ARG A 8 5.39 0.45 9.95
N ILE A 9 4.78 -0.30 9.03
CA ILE A 9 4.29 0.23 7.76
C ILE A 9 2.80 -0.06 7.68
N ARG A 10 2.01 0.98 7.40
CA ARG A 10 0.57 0.90 7.13
C ARG A 10 0.30 1.46 5.74
N GLN A 11 -0.39 0.68 4.92
CA GLN A 11 -0.79 1.06 3.57
C GLN A 11 -2.32 1.08 3.46
N GLU A 12 -2.86 2.20 3.02
CA GLU A 12 -4.29 2.39 2.82
C GLU A 12 -4.59 2.83 1.39
N LEU A 13 -5.62 2.23 0.79
CA LEU A 13 -6.19 2.65 -0.48
C LEU A 13 -7.45 3.47 -0.18
N LEU A 14 -7.43 4.76 -0.54
CA LEU A 14 -8.49 5.71 -0.28
C LEU A 14 -9.56 5.67 -1.39
N PRO A 15 -10.84 5.97 -1.07
CA PRO A 15 -11.94 5.93 -2.05
C PRO A 15 -11.80 6.87 -3.25
N ASN A 16 -10.91 7.87 -3.17
CA ASN A 16 -10.64 8.84 -4.23
C ASN A 16 -9.56 8.35 -5.23
N GLY A 17 -9.16 7.08 -5.18
CA GLY A 17 -8.13 6.51 -6.06
C GLY A 17 -6.70 6.88 -5.66
N ARG A 18 -6.51 7.33 -4.42
CA ARG A 18 -5.20 7.66 -3.83
C ARG A 18 -4.78 6.61 -2.83
N TYR A 19 -3.50 6.35 -2.67
CA TYR A 19 -3.00 5.60 -1.53
C TYR A 19 -2.26 6.51 -0.57
N GLU A 20 -2.22 6.10 0.70
CA GLU A 20 -1.35 6.67 1.72
C GLU A 20 -0.56 5.54 2.39
N GLU A 21 0.75 5.71 2.51
CA GLU A 21 1.61 4.87 3.32
C GLU A 21 2.11 5.66 4.53
N ALA A 22 1.84 5.15 5.73
CA ALA A 22 2.52 5.58 6.95
C ALA A 22 3.69 4.62 7.23
N ARG A 23 4.87 5.16 7.51
CA ARG A 23 6.09 4.39 7.75
C ARG A 23 6.84 4.94 8.95
N ASP A 24 7.18 4.06 9.89
CA ASP A 24 8.03 4.38 11.04
C ASP A 24 7.55 5.59 11.86
N GLY A 25 6.22 5.73 12.02
CA GLY A 25 5.60 6.85 12.74
C GLY A 25 5.47 8.15 11.94
N ARG A 26 5.97 8.19 10.71
CA ARG A 26 5.67 9.27 9.76
C ARG A 26 4.39 8.95 9.01
N GLU A 27 3.32 9.68 9.34
CA GLU A 27 2.09 9.68 8.53
C GLU A 27 2.39 10.22 7.13
N ARG A 28 1.73 9.67 6.10
CA ARG A 28 1.89 10.07 4.70
C ARG A 28 3.36 10.12 4.27
N ALA A 29 4.13 9.10 4.65
CA ALA A 29 5.50 8.94 4.21
C ALA A 29 5.58 8.86 2.68
N TYR A 30 4.61 8.15 2.08
CA TYR A 30 4.40 8.07 0.64
C TYR A 30 2.93 8.22 0.31
N THR A 31 2.64 8.86 -0.81
CA THR A 31 1.27 9.09 -1.29
C THR A 31 1.28 9.16 -2.80
N GLY A 32 0.23 8.65 -3.42
CA GLY A 32 0.14 8.68 -4.86
C GLY A 32 -1.20 8.20 -5.35
N ARG A 33 -1.29 7.91 -6.64
CA ARG A 33 -2.45 7.26 -7.25
C ARG A 33 -2.21 5.76 -7.34
N TYR A 34 -3.29 5.00 -7.38
CA TYR A 34 -3.22 3.57 -7.65
C TYR A 34 -4.27 3.14 -8.68
N THR A 35 -4.01 2.00 -9.32
CA THR A 35 -4.97 1.30 -10.19
C THR A 35 -5.04 -0.15 -9.73
N VAL A 36 -6.23 -0.76 -9.77
CA VAL A 36 -6.42 -2.17 -9.44
C VAL A 36 -6.86 -2.93 -10.69
N THR A 37 -6.17 -4.02 -11.02
CA THR A 37 -6.51 -4.93 -12.12
C THR A 37 -6.57 -6.35 -11.59
N GLY A 38 -7.78 -6.86 -11.33
CA GLY A 38 -7.94 -8.16 -10.67
C GLY A 38 -7.46 -8.10 -9.23
N ASP A 39 -6.45 -8.92 -8.90
CA ASP A 39 -5.74 -8.94 -7.63
C ASP A 39 -4.45 -8.09 -7.62
N HIS A 40 -4.05 -7.56 -8.78
CA HIS A 40 -2.87 -6.72 -8.93
C HIS A 40 -3.17 -5.23 -8.70
N ILE A 41 -2.21 -4.51 -8.14
CA ILE A 41 -2.27 -3.08 -7.86
C ILE A 41 -1.00 -2.40 -8.38
N ASP A 42 -1.18 -1.41 -9.25
CA ASP A 42 -0.13 -0.49 -9.68
C ASP A 42 -0.16 0.78 -8.84
N TYR A 43 0.99 1.22 -8.34
CA TYR A 43 1.17 2.45 -7.58
C TYR A 43 2.03 3.44 -8.37
N PHE A 44 1.59 4.70 -8.43
CA PHE A 44 2.37 5.81 -8.95
C PHE A 44 2.46 6.89 -7.88
N ASP A 45 3.63 6.99 -7.26
CA ASP A 45 3.88 7.91 -6.15
C ASP A 45 4.04 9.36 -6.66
N ASP A 46 3.63 10.32 -5.84
CA ASP A 46 3.77 11.74 -6.14
C ASP A 46 5.25 12.19 -6.19
N LEU A 47 6.18 11.44 -5.60
CA LEU A 47 7.63 11.64 -5.70
C LEU A 47 8.24 11.06 -6.98
N GLY A 48 7.43 10.46 -7.86
CA GLY A 48 7.83 10.06 -9.21
C GLY A 48 8.36 8.63 -9.34
N PHE A 49 8.22 7.80 -8.32
CA PHE A 49 8.50 6.36 -8.42
C PHE A 49 7.22 5.54 -8.60
N THR A 50 7.40 4.28 -8.99
CA THR A 50 6.32 3.30 -9.14
C THR A 50 6.57 2.11 -8.22
N ALA A 51 5.49 1.47 -7.81
CA ALA A 51 5.53 0.22 -7.08
C ALA A 51 4.33 -0.65 -7.48
N THR A 52 4.36 -1.91 -7.07
CA THR A 52 3.37 -2.92 -7.41
C THR A 52 2.97 -3.69 -6.17
N GLY A 53 1.78 -4.28 -6.19
CA GLY A 53 1.40 -5.27 -5.19
C GLY A 53 0.34 -6.24 -5.69
N ASP A 54 0.33 -7.43 -5.11
CA ASP A 54 -0.71 -8.43 -5.36
C ASP A 54 -1.44 -8.76 -4.06
N VAL A 55 -2.77 -8.84 -4.12
CA VAL A 55 -3.59 -9.28 -2.99
C VAL A 55 -3.88 -10.77 -3.13
N ARG A 56 -3.28 -11.61 -2.28
CA ARG A 56 -3.48 -13.06 -2.26
C ARG A 56 -4.06 -13.47 -0.93
N ASP A 57 -5.25 -14.06 -0.93
CA ASP A 57 -5.98 -14.46 0.27
C ASP A 57 -6.10 -13.33 1.31
N GLY A 58 -6.30 -12.09 0.83
CA GLY A 58 -6.43 -10.89 1.68
C GLY A 58 -5.11 -10.30 2.17
N VAL A 59 -3.98 -10.96 1.93
CA VAL A 59 -2.63 -10.48 2.24
C VAL A 59 -2.07 -9.69 1.04
N LEU A 60 -1.53 -8.51 1.31
CA LEU A 60 -0.92 -7.66 0.29
C LEU A 60 0.58 -7.93 0.23
N TYR A 61 1.04 -8.45 -0.90
CA TYR A 61 2.45 -8.62 -1.25
C TYR A 61 2.86 -7.39 -2.05
N HIS A 62 3.50 -6.42 -1.40
CA HIS A 62 3.83 -5.12 -1.98
C HIS A 62 5.34 -4.94 -2.05
N GLU A 63 5.92 -5.04 -3.25
CA GLU A 63 7.37 -5.08 -3.46
C GLU A 63 8.05 -6.17 -2.59
N HIS A 64 8.92 -5.78 -1.66
CA HIS A 64 9.59 -6.68 -0.71
C HIS A 64 8.83 -6.81 0.63
N LEU A 65 7.62 -6.26 0.73
CA LEU A 65 6.81 -6.21 1.93
C LEU A 65 5.66 -7.21 1.86
N VAL A 66 5.30 -7.75 3.03
CA VAL A 66 4.09 -8.53 3.25
C VAL A 66 3.25 -7.80 4.29
N LEU A 67 2.05 -7.41 3.91
CA LEU A 67 1.13 -6.65 4.76
C LEU A 67 -0.19 -7.41 4.92
N TYR A 68 -0.69 -7.41 6.14
CA TYR A 68 -1.91 -8.11 6.54
C TYR A 68 -3.05 -7.11 6.69
N ARG A 69 -4.26 -7.53 6.35
CA ARG A 69 -5.47 -6.75 6.58
C ARG A 69 -5.56 -6.32 8.05
N GLU A 70 -5.67 -5.02 8.29
CA GLU A 70 -6.04 -4.41 9.57
C GLU A 70 -7.42 -3.78 9.37
N ASP A 71 -8.33 -4.03 10.32
CA ASP A 71 -9.72 -3.59 10.28
C ASP A 71 -9.89 -2.08 10.44
#